data_AF-A0A0U4ZZP7-F1
#
_entry.id   AF-A0A0U4ZZP7-F1
#
_cell.length_a   1.000
_cell.length_b   1.000
_cell.length_c   1.000
_cell.angle_alpha   90.00
_cell.angle_beta   90.00
_cell.angle_gamma   90.00
#
_symmetry.space_group_name_H-M   'P 1'
#
loop_
_entity.id
_entity.type
_entity.pdbx_description
1 polymer ?
#
loop_
_entity_poly.entity_id
_entity_poly.type
_entity_poly.pdbx_seq_one_letter_code
_entity_poly.pdbx_strand_id
1 'polypeptide(L)'
;MGTKALQYIFHHVVFPPKLPLEPEGGQNSLDRELLLFVKAVLDSFVSQRAEDVQNKWKPVLNMVDTWLAVDPAGTLNRHQEALAFALLNLKTHGAVALHISAQNCGWLAYYDEQKNKAILDAFEASATLSAVQEAPGPIIRCFPGQSVSIPIGLLDNPRFCDYLAQSLCSLDLEVVREMYPKGSEHRDSMQEDWDTVHPGLITEKLMVEHLAFGEHNVWKSFEKHVRD
;
A
#
# COMPACT_ATOMS: atom_id res chain seq x y z
N MET A 1 23.93 2.76 -5.63
CA MET A 1 23.18 1.57 -5.20
C MET A 1 24.18 0.51 -4.73
N GLY A 2 24.06 0.02 -3.50
CA GLY A 2 25.00 -0.95 -2.92
C GLY A 2 24.73 -2.39 -3.36
N THR A 3 25.71 -3.29 -3.18
CA THR A 3 25.60 -4.72 -3.59
C THR A 3 24.41 -5.44 -2.94
N LYS A 4 24.13 -5.18 -1.65
CA LYS A 4 22.96 -5.74 -0.95
C LYS A 4 21.64 -5.27 -1.55
N ALA A 5 21.53 -3.97 -1.87
CA ALA A 5 20.33 -3.42 -2.51
C ALA A 5 20.12 -4.04 -3.91
N LEU A 6 21.19 -4.26 -4.69
CA LEU A 6 21.07 -4.93 -5.99
C LEU A 6 20.61 -6.37 -5.87
N GLN A 7 21.14 -7.11 -4.90
CA GLN A 7 20.71 -8.47 -4.62
C GLN A 7 19.23 -8.50 -4.20
N TYR A 8 18.81 -7.57 -3.32
CA TYR A 8 17.42 -7.41 -2.91
C TYR A 8 16.50 -7.16 -4.11
N ILE A 9 16.80 -6.16 -4.93
CA ILE A 9 15.98 -5.86 -6.13
C ILE A 9 15.95 -7.06 -7.08
N PHE A 10 17.07 -7.75 -7.27
CA PHE A 10 17.11 -8.94 -8.10
C PHE A 10 16.20 -10.06 -7.55
N HIS A 11 16.23 -10.32 -6.24
CA HIS A 11 15.35 -11.30 -5.59
C HIS A 11 13.86 -10.94 -5.75
N HIS A 12 13.50 -9.67 -5.57
CA HIS A 12 12.10 -9.23 -5.51
C HIS A 12 11.48 -8.79 -6.84
N VAL A 13 12.29 -8.55 -7.87
CA VAL A 13 11.80 -8.13 -9.21
C VAL A 13 12.02 -9.21 -10.27
N VAL A 14 13.13 -9.94 -10.21
CA VAL A 14 13.48 -10.97 -11.21
C VAL A 14 13.05 -12.37 -10.78
N PHE A 15 12.80 -12.60 -9.48
CA PHE A 15 12.39 -13.90 -8.90
C PHE A 15 13.32 -15.04 -9.35
N PRO A 16 14.60 -15.04 -8.90
CA PRO A 16 15.57 -16.01 -9.35
C PRO A 16 15.25 -17.43 -8.88
N PRO A 17 15.77 -18.47 -9.56
CA PRO A 17 15.48 -19.88 -9.25
C PRO A 17 15.84 -20.34 -7.83
N LYS A 18 16.63 -19.56 -7.09
CA LYS A 18 16.98 -19.83 -5.70
C LYS A 18 16.39 -18.72 -4.84
N LEU A 19 15.36 -19.06 -4.07
CA LEU A 19 14.75 -18.16 -3.11
C LEU A 19 15.64 -18.02 -1.86
N PRO A 20 15.65 -16.86 -1.19
CA PRO A 20 16.34 -16.70 0.08
C PRO A 20 15.79 -17.67 1.13
N LEU A 21 16.68 -18.34 1.88
CA LEU A 21 16.31 -19.32 2.92
C LEU A 21 16.00 -18.68 4.28
N GLU A 22 16.38 -17.41 4.49
CA GLU A 22 16.19 -16.71 5.77
C GLU A 22 15.54 -15.34 5.53
N PRO A 23 14.74 -14.84 6.50
CA PRO A 23 14.19 -13.48 6.45
C PRO A 23 15.32 -12.45 6.32
N GLU A 24 15.24 -11.59 5.30
CA GLU A 24 16.28 -10.58 5.08
C GLU A 24 16.16 -9.46 6.13
N GLY A 25 17.16 -9.33 7.01
CA GLY A 25 17.21 -8.25 8.00
C GLY A 25 17.43 -6.87 7.37
N GLY A 26 16.82 -5.82 7.95
CA GLY A 26 16.96 -4.44 7.45
C GLY A 26 16.03 -4.08 6.29
N GLN A 27 14.94 -4.83 6.12
CA GLN A 27 14.00 -4.78 4.99
C GLN A 27 13.53 -3.36 4.65
N ASN A 28 13.14 -2.56 5.64
CA ASN A 28 12.72 -1.16 5.42
C ASN A 28 13.74 -0.31 4.64
N SER A 29 15.04 -0.48 4.91
CA SER A 29 16.08 0.27 4.19
C SER A 29 16.23 -0.19 2.74
N LEU A 30 16.03 -1.48 2.49
CA LEU A 30 16.13 -2.10 1.17
C LEU A 30 14.86 -1.84 0.34
N ASP A 31 13.68 -1.83 0.96
CA ASP A 31 12.41 -1.39 0.37
C ASP A 31 12.50 0.05 -0.13
N ARG A 32 13.12 0.93 0.66
CA ARG A 32 13.38 2.31 0.23
C ARG A 32 14.30 2.36 -0.99
N GLU A 33 15.37 1.57 -1.03
CA GLU A 33 16.26 1.50 -2.20
C GLU A 33 15.54 0.94 -3.44
N LEU A 34 14.65 -0.04 -3.26
CA LEU A 34 13.78 -0.56 -4.32
C LEU A 34 12.82 0.53 -4.82
N LEU A 35 12.18 1.28 -3.93
CA LEU A 35 11.28 2.37 -4.30
C LEU A 35 12.01 3.50 -5.03
N LEU A 36 13.23 3.85 -4.60
CA LEU A 36 14.11 4.80 -5.32
C LEU A 36 14.49 4.29 -6.71
N PHE A 37 14.78 2.99 -6.86
CA PHE A 37 15.06 2.39 -8.15
C PHE A 37 13.82 2.45 -9.07
N VAL A 38 12.64 2.09 -8.55
CA VAL A 38 11.36 2.21 -9.28
C VAL A 38 11.14 3.65 -9.73
N LYS A 39 11.34 4.63 -8.84
CA LYS A 39 11.26 6.04 -9.18
C LYS A 39 12.20 6.41 -10.33
N ALA A 40 13.48 6.06 -10.23
CA ALA A 40 14.47 6.40 -11.25
C ALA A 40 14.13 5.79 -12.63
N VAL A 41 13.65 4.55 -12.65
CA VAL A 41 13.18 3.89 -13.87
C VAL A 41 11.94 4.58 -14.42
N LEU A 42 10.99 4.94 -13.55
CA LEU A 42 9.75 5.62 -13.94
C LEU A 42 10.03 7.02 -14.52
N ASP A 43 10.90 7.81 -13.88
CA ASP A 43 11.35 9.12 -14.36
C ASP A 43 12.01 9.00 -15.74
N SER A 44 12.90 8.02 -15.91
CA SER A 44 13.56 7.75 -17.21
C SER A 44 12.56 7.31 -18.28
N PHE A 45 11.60 6.47 -17.94
CA PHE A 45 10.57 6.01 -18.87
C PHE A 45 9.67 7.16 -19.32
N VAL A 46 9.19 8.00 -18.38
CA VAL A 46 8.23 9.07 -18.65
C VAL A 46 8.88 10.21 -19.42
N SER A 47 10.11 10.60 -19.08
CA SER A 47 10.84 11.69 -19.76
C SER A 47 11.08 11.46 -21.26
N GLN A 48 11.03 10.20 -21.71
CA GLN A 48 11.18 9.82 -23.12
C GLN A 48 9.84 9.76 -23.88
N ARG A 49 8.72 10.11 -23.25
CA ARG A 49 7.38 10.09 -23.87
C ARG A 49 6.92 11.47 -24.33
N ALA A 50 5.92 11.48 -25.20
CA ALA A 50 5.24 12.71 -25.58
C ALA A 50 4.54 13.37 -24.38
N GLU A 51 4.34 14.69 -24.46
CA GLU A 51 3.81 15.52 -23.37
C GLU A 51 2.45 15.03 -22.84
N ASP A 52 1.57 14.54 -23.71
CA ASP A 52 0.26 14.02 -23.33
C ASP A 52 0.38 12.76 -22.43
N VAL A 53 1.36 11.91 -22.70
CA VAL A 53 1.67 10.74 -21.88
C VAL A 53 2.32 11.18 -20.57
N GLN A 54 3.24 12.14 -20.61
CA GLN A 54 3.85 12.67 -19.39
C GLN A 54 2.80 13.23 -18.42
N ASN A 55 1.84 14.00 -18.93
CA ASN A 55 0.75 14.57 -18.15
C ASN A 55 -0.12 13.48 -17.49
N LYS A 56 -0.40 12.38 -18.20
CA LYS A 56 -1.15 11.23 -17.65
C LYS A 56 -0.38 10.47 -16.56
N TRP A 57 0.95 10.45 -16.62
CA TRP A 57 1.81 9.77 -15.64
C TRP A 57 2.19 10.65 -14.44
N LYS A 58 1.96 11.97 -14.52
CA LYS A 58 2.28 12.92 -13.44
C LYS A 58 1.70 12.52 -12.07
N PRO A 59 0.43 12.06 -11.94
CA PRO A 59 -0.08 11.57 -10.66
C PRO A 59 0.72 10.40 -10.10
N VAL A 60 1.19 9.48 -10.94
CA VAL A 60 1.97 8.31 -10.51
C VAL A 60 3.37 8.73 -10.05
N LEU A 61 4.02 9.65 -10.77
CA LEU A 61 5.31 10.21 -10.37
C LEU A 61 5.22 10.90 -9.00
N ASN A 62 4.23 11.79 -8.85
CA ASN A 62 3.96 12.49 -7.60
C ASN A 62 3.66 11.51 -6.46
N MET A 63 2.87 10.46 -6.72
CA MET A 63 2.53 9.44 -5.73
C MET A 63 3.77 8.73 -5.20
N VAL A 64 4.71 8.36 -6.06
CA VAL A 64 5.98 7.73 -5.64
C VAL A 64 6.85 8.71 -4.86
N ASP A 65 6.90 9.98 -5.28
CA ASP A 65 7.61 11.05 -4.53
C ASP A 65 7.01 11.28 -3.15
N THR A 66 5.69 11.32 -3.06
CA THR A 66 4.97 11.43 -1.78
C THR A 66 5.26 10.22 -0.91
N TRP A 67 5.19 8.99 -1.45
CA TRP A 67 5.49 7.79 -0.68
C TRP A 67 6.90 7.84 -0.07
N LEU A 68 7.91 8.19 -0.87
CA LEU A 68 9.30 8.36 -0.39
C LEU A 68 9.44 9.42 0.72
N ALA A 69 8.57 10.43 0.73
CA ALA A 69 8.60 11.52 1.71
C ALA A 69 7.83 11.19 3.00
N VAL A 70 6.70 10.48 2.90
CA VAL A 70 5.82 10.18 4.04
C VAL A 70 6.16 8.86 4.71
N ASP A 71 6.90 7.97 4.06
CA ASP A 71 7.32 6.71 4.65
C ASP A 71 8.80 6.39 4.34
N PRO A 72 9.75 7.22 4.83
CA PRO A 72 11.16 6.95 4.63
C PRO A 72 11.55 5.73 5.48
N ALA A 73 11.62 4.57 4.83
CA ALA A 73 12.04 3.31 5.43
C ALA A 73 11.12 2.83 6.58
N GLY A 74 9.81 2.75 6.34
CA GLY A 74 8.84 2.15 7.28
C GLY A 74 8.69 2.97 8.55
N THR A 75 8.65 4.29 8.42
CA THR A 75 8.49 5.25 9.52
C THR A 75 7.29 6.16 9.34
N LEU A 76 6.27 5.72 8.58
CA LEU A 76 5.04 6.44 8.30
C LEU A 76 4.46 7.18 9.52
N ASN A 77 4.48 6.53 10.68
CA ASN A 77 3.99 7.08 11.94
C ASN A 77 4.67 8.39 12.40
N ARG A 78 5.88 8.68 11.92
CA ARG A 78 6.66 9.89 12.24
C ARG A 78 6.39 11.04 11.28
N HIS A 79 5.65 10.79 10.20
CA HIS A 79 5.45 11.71 9.09
C HIS A 79 3.97 12.06 8.90
N GLN A 80 3.17 11.99 9.97
CA GLN A 80 1.74 12.31 9.94
C GLN A 80 1.45 13.69 9.32
N GLU A 81 2.22 14.73 9.68
CA GLU A 81 2.04 16.08 9.12
C GLU A 81 2.28 16.11 7.60
N ALA A 82 3.30 15.37 7.13
CA ALA A 82 3.60 15.27 5.71
C ALA A 82 2.49 14.51 4.95
N LEU A 83 1.92 13.46 5.57
CA LEU A 83 0.79 12.74 5.01
C LEU A 83 -0.48 13.61 4.98
N ALA A 84 -0.80 14.33 6.06
CA ALA A 84 -1.92 15.24 6.11
C ALA A 84 -1.79 16.34 5.05
N PHE A 85 -0.59 16.89 4.86
CA PHE A 85 -0.29 17.84 3.79
C PHE A 85 -0.49 17.23 2.40
N ALA A 86 -0.04 16.00 2.17
CA ALA A 86 -0.23 15.32 0.89
C ALA A 86 -1.73 15.07 0.57
N LEU A 87 -2.51 14.66 1.59
CA LEU A 87 -3.96 14.46 1.48
C LEU A 87 -4.69 15.77 1.18
N LEU A 88 -4.33 16.86 1.87
CA LEU A 88 -4.87 18.20 1.63
C LEU A 88 -4.61 18.67 0.19
N ASN A 89 -3.48 18.27 -0.38
CA ASN A 89 -3.06 18.62 -1.74
C ASN A 89 -3.36 17.52 -2.77
N LEU A 90 -4.28 16.58 -2.49
CA LEU A 90 -4.58 15.46 -3.38
C LEU A 90 -5.02 15.92 -4.79
N LYS A 91 -5.78 17.01 -4.91
CA LYS A 91 -6.15 17.59 -6.22
C LYS A 91 -4.94 17.99 -7.06
N THR A 92 -3.87 18.45 -6.40
CA THR A 92 -2.64 18.93 -7.04
C THR A 92 -1.69 17.78 -7.34
N HIS A 93 -1.53 16.85 -6.39
CA HIS A 93 -0.62 15.72 -6.52
C HIS A 93 -1.20 14.57 -7.34
N GLY A 94 -2.52 14.44 -7.36
CA GLY A 94 -3.28 13.43 -8.11
C GLY A 94 -3.49 12.14 -7.32
N ALA A 95 -2.46 11.63 -6.64
CA ALA A 95 -2.56 10.39 -5.86
C ALA A 95 -1.58 10.32 -4.68
N VAL A 96 -1.93 9.52 -3.67
CA VAL A 96 -1.13 9.18 -2.49
C VAL A 96 -1.26 7.68 -2.25
N ALA A 97 -0.14 6.96 -2.17
CA ALA A 97 -0.12 5.53 -1.86
C ALA A 97 0.69 5.27 -0.59
N LEU A 98 0.26 4.28 0.17
CA LEU A 98 0.86 3.86 1.43
C LEU A 98 0.87 2.33 1.51
N HIS A 99 1.91 1.78 2.11
CA HIS A 99 1.90 0.42 2.63
C HIS A 99 1.76 0.51 4.14
N ILE A 100 0.62 0.04 4.66
CA ILE A 100 0.35 -0.02 6.09
C ILE A 100 0.75 -1.42 6.55
N SER A 101 2.01 -1.52 6.93
CA SER A 101 2.75 -2.76 7.10
C SER A 101 2.17 -3.63 8.22
N ALA A 102 1.84 -3.01 9.36
CA ALA A 102 1.25 -3.70 10.50
C ALA A 102 -0.15 -4.29 10.22
N GLN A 103 -0.81 -3.83 9.15
CA GLN A 103 -2.12 -4.32 8.71
C GLN A 103 -2.08 -5.11 7.41
N ASN A 104 -0.89 -5.40 6.85
CA ASN A 104 -0.77 -6.05 5.53
C ASN A 104 -1.69 -5.38 4.46
N CYS A 105 -1.72 -4.05 4.43
CA CYS A 105 -2.67 -3.34 3.58
C CYS A 105 -1.95 -2.34 2.69
N GLY A 106 -2.20 -2.43 1.38
CA GLY A 106 -1.99 -1.33 0.46
C GLY A 106 -3.17 -0.36 0.58
N TRP A 107 -2.88 0.92 0.76
CA TRP A 107 -3.88 1.99 0.76
C TRP A 107 -3.52 3.03 -0.29
N LEU A 108 -4.51 3.47 -1.06
CA LEU A 108 -4.34 4.39 -2.17
C LEU A 108 -5.48 5.41 -2.18
N ALA A 109 -5.15 6.70 -2.22
CA ALA A 109 -6.08 7.76 -2.53
C ALA A 109 -5.73 8.38 -3.88
N TYR A 110 -6.73 8.69 -4.70
CA TYR A 110 -6.53 9.46 -5.93
C TYR A 110 -7.73 10.33 -6.26
N TYR A 111 -7.46 11.40 -6.99
CA TYR A 111 -8.45 12.36 -7.43
C TYR A 111 -9.08 11.93 -8.76
N ASP A 112 -10.39 11.65 -8.74
CA ASP A 112 -11.21 11.49 -9.95
C ASP A 112 -11.72 12.88 -10.36
N GLU A 113 -11.00 13.50 -11.30
CA GLU A 113 -11.35 14.82 -11.84
C GLU A 113 -12.71 14.84 -12.52
N GLN A 114 -13.13 13.75 -13.17
CA GLN A 114 -14.39 13.69 -13.92
C GLN A 114 -15.59 13.74 -12.98
N LYS A 115 -15.51 13.04 -11.85
CA LYS A 115 -16.57 13.02 -10.84
C LYS A 115 -16.37 14.07 -9.75
N ASN A 116 -15.23 14.74 -9.73
CA ASN A 116 -14.81 15.66 -8.67
C ASN A 116 -14.87 14.98 -7.28
N LYS A 117 -14.32 13.77 -7.18
CA LYS A 117 -14.32 12.95 -5.96
C LYS A 117 -12.92 12.46 -5.63
N ALA A 118 -12.65 12.18 -4.36
CA ALA A 118 -11.51 11.36 -3.99
C ALA A 118 -11.96 9.90 -3.94
N ILE A 119 -11.20 9.02 -4.57
CA ILE A 119 -11.37 7.57 -4.43
C ILE A 119 -10.32 7.07 -3.46
N LEU A 120 -10.77 6.33 -2.45
CA LEU A 120 -9.95 5.66 -1.47
C LEU A 120 -10.05 4.16 -1.75
N ASP A 121 -8.93 3.54 -2.05
CA ASP A 121 -8.80 2.12 -2.31
C ASP A 121 -7.97 1.47 -1.19
N ALA A 122 -8.42 0.31 -0.73
CA ALA A 122 -7.69 -0.51 0.21
C ALA A 122 -7.67 -1.96 -0.30
N PHE A 123 -6.54 -2.63 -0.13
CA PHE A 123 -6.38 -4.02 -0.54
C PHE A 123 -5.32 -4.70 0.31
N GLU A 124 -5.46 -6.02 0.46
CA GLU A 124 -4.44 -6.84 1.09
C GLU A 124 -3.11 -6.71 0.31
N ALA A 125 -1.98 -6.46 0.97
CA ALA A 125 -0.69 -6.29 0.29
C ALA A 125 -0.10 -7.64 -0.13
N SER A 126 -0.09 -8.60 0.78
CA SER A 126 0.44 -9.96 0.59
C SER A 126 -0.58 -11.01 1.02
N ALA A 127 -0.64 -12.11 0.27
CA ALA A 127 -1.49 -13.25 0.65
C ALA A 127 -0.91 -13.94 1.88
N THR A 128 -1.77 -14.58 2.68
CA THR A 128 -1.33 -15.38 3.82
C THR A 128 -0.54 -16.61 3.36
N LEU A 129 0.41 -17.06 4.18
CA LEU A 129 1.19 -18.28 3.96
C LEU A 129 0.28 -19.50 3.79
N SER A 130 -0.76 -19.60 4.62
CA SER A 130 -1.80 -20.62 4.50
C SER A 130 -2.47 -20.61 3.13
N ALA A 131 -2.88 -19.44 2.63
CA ALA A 131 -3.52 -19.31 1.31
C ALA A 131 -2.57 -19.71 0.17
N VAL A 132 -1.26 -19.48 0.33
CA VAL A 132 -0.23 -19.92 -0.63
C VAL A 132 -0.01 -21.43 -0.59
N GLN A 133 0.16 -22.00 0.61
CA GLN A 133 0.43 -23.43 0.79
C GLN A 133 -0.73 -24.32 0.34
N GLU A 134 -1.97 -23.87 0.54
CA GLU A 134 -3.16 -24.64 0.17
C GLU A 134 -3.57 -24.46 -1.30
N ALA A 135 -2.99 -23.51 -2.02
CA ALA A 135 -3.40 -23.21 -3.38
C ALA A 135 -3.01 -24.35 -4.34
N PRO A 136 -3.97 -24.97 -5.06
CA PRO A 136 -3.66 -25.97 -6.08
C PRO A 136 -3.04 -25.35 -7.35
N GLY A 137 -2.89 -24.03 -7.38
CA GLY A 137 -2.43 -23.22 -8.50
C GLY A 137 -2.35 -21.73 -8.11
N PRO A 138 -2.25 -20.79 -9.08
CA PRO A 138 -2.12 -19.38 -8.78
C PRO A 138 -3.29 -18.85 -7.95
N ILE A 139 -3.02 -18.10 -6.89
CA ILE A 139 -4.03 -17.44 -6.07
C ILE A 139 -4.64 -16.30 -6.88
N ILE A 140 -5.96 -16.25 -6.96
CA ILE A 140 -6.67 -15.13 -7.59
C ILE A 140 -6.96 -14.10 -6.51
N ARG A 141 -6.48 -12.87 -6.72
CA ARG A 141 -6.71 -11.73 -5.81
C ARG A 141 -7.42 -10.61 -6.57
N CYS A 142 -8.43 -10.02 -5.95
CA CYS A 142 -9.21 -8.91 -6.52
C CYS A 142 -8.68 -7.57 -6.02
N PHE A 143 -8.50 -6.61 -6.94
CA PHE A 143 -8.00 -5.28 -6.63
C PHE A 143 -8.91 -4.18 -7.19
N PRO A 144 -9.20 -3.13 -6.40
CA PRO A 144 -8.96 -3.05 -4.96
C PRO A 144 -9.86 -4.03 -4.20
N GLY A 145 -9.49 -4.37 -2.96
CA GLY A 145 -10.34 -5.19 -2.09
C GLY A 145 -11.55 -4.41 -1.58
N GLN A 146 -11.37 -3.11 -1.33
CA GLN A 146 -12.41 -2.15 -0.97
C GLN A 146 -12.15 -0.82 -1.66
N SER A 147 -13.23 -0.15 -2.10
CA SER A 147 -13.16 1.15 -2.78
C SER A 147 -14.30 2.05 -2.31
N VAL A 148 -13.95 3.22 -1.81
CA VAL A 148 -14.88 4.22 -1.28
C VAL A 148 -14.66 5.54 -1.99
N SER A 149 -15.74 6.19 -2.40
CA SER A 149 -15.72 7.49 -3.04
C SER A 149 -16.27 8.55 -2.09
N ILE A 150 -15.48 9.56 -1.77
CA ILE A 150 -15.87 10.70 -0.93
C ILE A 150 -15.84 12.00 -1.74
N PRO A 151 -16.65 13.01 -1.37
CA PRO A 151 -16.53 14.34 -1.96
C PRO A 151 -15.11 14.89 -1.78
N ILE A 152 -14.48 15.36 -2.86
CA ILE A 152 -13.11 15.89 -2.77
C ILE A 152 -13.01 17.09 -1.82
N GLY A 153 -14.11 17.83 -1.63
CA GLY A 153 -14.19 18.95 -0.70
C GLY A 153 -13.95 18.57 0.77
N LEU A 154 -14.06 17.28 1.11
CA LEU A 154 -13.72 16.80 2.45
C LEU A 154 -12.20 16.87 2.70
N LEU A 155 -11.39 16.64 1.66
CA LEU A 155 -9.94 16.80 1.71
C LEU A 155 -9.49 18.26 1.67
N ASP A 156 -10.36 19.22 1.35
CA ASP A 156 -10.05 20.65 1.52
C ASP A 156 -10.09 21.07 3.01
N ASN A 157 -10.57 20.21 3.92
CA ASN A 157 -10.62 20.46 5.35
C ASN A 157 -9.36 19.90 6.05
N PRO A 158 -8.47 20.75 6.58
CA PRO A 158 -7.25 20.31 7.25
C PRO A 158 -7.52 19.35 8.41
N ARG A 159 -8.61 19.56 9.18
CA ARG A 159 -8.94 18.69 10.32
C ARG A 159 -9.29 17.27 9.89
N PHE A 160 -9.95 17.13 8.74
CA PHE A 160 -10.25 15.80 8.20
C PHE A 160 -8.98 15.12 7.71
N CYS A 161 -8.09 15.85 7.02
CA CYS A 161 -6.80 15.33 6.59
C CYS A 161 -5.91 14.92 7.77
N ASP A 162 -5.89 15.71 8.85
CA ASP A 162 -5.16 15.39 10.08
C ASP A 162 -5.71 14.13 10.74
N TYR A 163 -7.04 14.01 10.85
CA TYR A 163 -7.70 12.80 11.36
C TYR A 163 -7.33 11.57 10.52
N LEU A 164 -7.48 11.65 9.20
CA LEU A 164 -7.21 10.51 8.32
C LEU A 164 -5.73 10.11 8.37
N ALA A 165 -4.82 11.08 8.30
CA ALA A 165 -3.39 10.82 8.44
C ALA A 165 -3.07 10.17 9.79
N GLN A 166 -3.63 10.68 10.89
CA GLN A 166 -3.45 10.10 12.22
C GLN A 166 -3.96 8.66 12.28
N SER A 167 -5.15 8.37 11.75
CA SER A 167 -5.71 7.02 11.72
C SER A 167 -4.81 6.04 10.95
N LEU A 168 -4.32 6.43 9.76
CA LEU A 168 -3.43 5.59 8.95
C LEU A 168 -2.08 5.36 9.65
N CYS A 169 -1.47 6.41 10.22
CA CYS A 169 -0.23 6.33 10.99
C CYS A 169 -0.36 5.46 12.24
N SER A 170 -1.48 5.54 12.96
CA SER A 170 -1.73 4.68 14.13
C SER A 170 -1.90 3.22 13.72
N LEU A 171 -2.66 2.95 12.66
CA LEU A 171 -2.86 1.59 12.16
C LEU A 171 -1.56 0.95 11.65
N ASP A 172 -0.58 1.73 11.19
CA ASP A 172 0.76 1.24 10.83
C ASP A 172 1.62 0.83 12.04
N LEU A 173 1.21 1.20 13.26
CA LEU A 173 1.88 0.79 14.51
C LEU A 173 1.10 -0.28 15.29
N GLU A 174 -0.23 -0.30 15.14
CA GLU A 174 -1.10 -1.14 15.93
C GLU A 174 -0.95 -2.61 15.57
N VAL A 175 -0.63 -3.44 16.56
CA VAL A 175 -0.63 -4.90 16.41
C VAL A 175 -1.81 -5.46 17.18
N VAL A 176 -2.80 -5.99 16.46
CA VAL A 176 -4.00 -6.62 17.04
C VAL A 176 -3.89 -8.12 16.83
N ARG A 177 -3.70 -8.88 17.91
CA ARG A 177 -3.46 -10.33 17.86
C ARG A 177 -4.59 -11.10 17.18
N GLU A 178 -5.81 -10.63 17.36
CA GLU A 178 -7.02 -11.21 16.77
C GLU A 178 -7.08 -11.07 15.25
N MET A 179 -6.28 -10.17 14.66
CA MET A 179 -6.18 -9.99 13.22
C MET A 179 -5.19 -10.96 12.57
N TYR A 180 -4.44 -11.74 13.36
CA TYR A 180 -3.63 -12.81 12.81
C TYR A 180 -4.50 -14.04 12.58
N PRO A 181 -4.34 -14.74 11.44
CA PRO A 181 -4.97 -16.03 11.23
C PRO A 181 -4.66 -16.94 12.42
N LYS A 182 -5.69 -17.53 13.02
CA LYS A 182 -5.49 -18.53 14.07
C LYS A 182 -4.84 -19.73 13.40
N GLY A 183 -3.53 -19.87 13.57
CA GLY A 183 -2.78 -21.03 13.10
C GLY A 183 -3.49 -22.31 13.53
N SER A 184 -3.55 -23.27 12.61
CA SER A 184 -4.07 -24.62 12.80
C SER A 184 -3.74 -25.15 14.19
N GLU A 185 -4.73 -25.71 14.87
CA GLU A 185 -4.64 -26.31 16.21
C GLU A 185 -3.46 -27.28 16.37
N HIS A 186 -2.24 -26.79 16.62
CA HIS A 186 -1.13 -27.55 17.18
C HIS A 186 -0.70 -26.86 18.46
N ARG A 187 -1.42 -27.22 19.52
CA ARG A 187 -0.98 -27.05 20.91
C ARG A 187 0.37 -27.75 21.07
N ASP A 188 1.48 -27.01 21.20
CA ASP A 188 2.53 -27.24 22.21
C ASP A 188 3.93 -26.64 21.91
N SER A 189 4.16 -25.88 20.85
CA SER A 189 5.46 -25.19 20.67
C SER A 189 5.33 -23.68 20.75
N MET A 190 5.97 -23.08 21.76
CA MET A 190 6.12 -21.63 21.98
C MET A 190 7.05 -20.96 20.95
N GLN A 191 6.73 -21.14 19.67
CA GLN A 191 7.24 -20.31 18.60
C GLN A 191 6.01 -19.95 17.79
N GLU A 192 5.41 -18.81 18.11
CA GLU A 192 4.25 -18.29 17.38
C GLU A 192 4.74 -17.94 15.97
N ASP A 193 4.61 -18.88 15.04
CA ASP A 193 4.74 -18.64 13.59
C ASP A 193 3.54 -17.79 13.17
N TRP A 194 3.64 -16.49 13.41
CA TRP A 194 2.60 -15.54 13.01
C TRP A 194 2.55 -15.46 11.47
N ASP A 195 1.47 -15.98 10.88
CA ASP A 195 1.13 -15.78 9.46
C ASP A 195 0.84 -14.28 9.18
N THR A 196 0.69 -13.90 7.92
CA THR A 196 0.40 -12.52 7.51
C THR A 196 -0.89 -12.00 8.14
N VAL A 197 -0.87 -10.75 8.63
CA VAL A 197 -2.01 -10.06 9.26
C VAL A 197 -3.18 -9.93 8.28
N HIS A 198 -4.40 -10.10 8.77
CA HIS A 198 -5.63 -9.81 8.03
C HIS A 198 -5.89 -8.30 7.95
N PRO A 199 -6.15 -7.71 6.77
CA PRO A 199 -6.22 -6.24 6.59
C PRO A 199 -7.52 -5.58 7.09
N GLY A 200 -8.36 -6.32 7.82
CA GLY A 200 -9.72 -5.93 8.22
C GLY A 200 -9.82 -4.62 9.01
N LEU A 201 -8.80 -4.22 9.78
CA LEU A 201 -8.83 -2.93 10.47
C LEU A 201 -8.87 -1.74 9.49
N ILE A 202 -8.34 -1.92 8.28
CA ILE A 202 -8.48 -0.93 7.22
C ILE A 202 -9.70 -1.28 6.37
N THR A 203 -9.73 -2.48 5.78
CA THR A 203 -10.74 -2.83 4.76
C THR A 203 -12.16 -2.89 5.32
N GLU A 204 -12.35 -3.32 6.57
CA GLU A 204 -13.68 -3.53 7.16
C GLU A 204 -14.05 -2.51 8.23
N LYS A 205 -13.06 -1.82 8.81
CA LYS A 205 -13.30 -0.75 9.79
C LYS A 205 -13.07 0.63 9.18
N LEU A 206 -11.83 1.02 8.88
CA LEU A 206 -11.54 2.38 8.40
C LEU A 206 -12.31 2.71 7.12
N MET A 207 -12.35 1.81 6.14
CA MET A 207 -13.08 2.03 4.89
C MET A 207 -14.60 2.14 5.12
N VAL A 208 -15.15 1.39 6.07
CA VAL A 208 -16.57 1.50 6.43
C VAL A 208 -16.87 2.81 7.15
N GLU A 209 -15.96 3.31 8.00
CA GLU A 209 -16.08 4.66 8.58
C GLU A 209 -16.15 5.75 7.50
N HIS A 210 -15.38 5.62 6.41
CA HIS A 210 -15.40 6.57 5.30
C HIS A 210 -16.72 6.58 4.51
N LEU A 211 -17.50 5.48 4.53
CA LEU A 211 -18.83 5.44 3.91
C LEU A 211 -19.81 6.41 4.57
N ALA A 212 -19.58 6.82 5.82
CA ALA A 212 -20.38 7.86 6.46
C ALA A 212 -20.29 9.21 5.73
N PHE A 213 -19.22 9.44 4.95
CA PHE A 213 -18.99 10.66 4.19
C PHE A 213 -19.13 10.47 2.68
N GLY A 214 -19.45 9.25 2.21
CA GLY A 214 -19.34 8.89 0.81
C GLY A 214 -20.21 7.70 0.43
N GLU A 215 -19.74 6.94 -0.55
CA GLU A 215 -20.41 5.76 -1.07
C GLU A 215 -19.40 4.75 -1.57
N HIS A 216 -19.81 3.50 -1.75
CA HIS A 216 -18.97 2.52 -2.44
C HIS A 216 -18.70 2.98 -3.87
N ASN A 217 -17.43 2.95 -4.27
CA ASN A 217 -17.07 3.23 -5.65
C ASN A 217 -17.39 2.01 -6.52
N VAL A 218 -18.06 2.23 -7.65
CA VAL A 218 -18.61 1.16 -8.51
C VAL A 218 -17.65 0.80 -9.66
N TRP A 219 -16.36 1.14 -9.55
CA TRP A 219 -15.38 0.79 -10.57
C TRP A 219 -15.12 -0.72 -10.61
N LYS A 220 -14.80 -1.23 -11.81
CA LYS A 220 -14.48 -2.64 -11.97
C LYS A 220 -13.21 -2.95 -11.18
N SER A 221 -13.33 -3.81 -10.19
CA SER A 221 -12.19 -4.54 -9.68
C SER A 221 -11.55 -5.35 -10.82
N PHE A 222 -10.25 -5.57 -10.72
CA PHE A 222 -9.54 -6.48 -11.61
C PHE A 222 -8.97 -7.64 -10.80
N GLU A 223 -8.92 -8.80 -11.43
CA GLU A 223 -8.35 -10.01 -10.86
C GLU A 223 -6.88 -10.12 -11.28
N LYS A 224 -6.02 -10.44 -10.31
CA LYS A 224 -4.62 -10.76 -10.55
C LYS A 224 -4.37 -12.19 -10.10
N HIS A 225 -3.82 -12.99 -11.00
CA HIS A 225 -3.29 -14.30 -10.68
C HIS A 225 -1.89 -14.10 -10.09
N VAL A 226 -1.76 -14.36 -8.80
CA VAL A 226 -0.50 -14.27 -8.06
C VAL A 226 0.05 -15.68 -7.92
N ARG A 227 1.30 -15.84 -8.34
CA ARG A 227 2.14 -16.99 -8.02
C ARG A 227 3.22 -16.47 -7.09
N ASP A 228 3.48 -17.20 -6.02
CA ASP A 228 4.74 -17.16 -5.31
C ASP A 228 5.92 -17.54 -6.23
#